data_AF-A0A8S0QER4-F1
#
_entry.id   AF-A0A8S0QER4-F1
#
_cell.length_a   1.000
_cell.length_b   1.000
_cell.length_c   1.000
_cell.angle_alpha   90.00
_cell.angle_beta   90.00
_cell.angle_gamma   90.00
#
_symmetry.space_group_name_H-M   'P 1'
#
loop_
_entity.id
_entity.type
_entity.pdbx_description
1 polymer ?
#
loop_
_entity_poly.entity_id
_entity_poly.type
_entity_poly.pdbx_seq_one_letter_code
_entity_poly.pdbx_strand_id
1 'polypeptide(L)'
;MLISVIREIWFAISWILDQFPKWLPVNRETYLDRLSLRYDQEGEPSQLAAVDIFVSTVDPLKEPPLVTANTVLSILAVDYPVDKKIDYLKDKVHPSFVKDPRAMKREYEEFKIRINALVAKAQKVPEEGWVMQDCTPWPGNNTRDHPGMIQVFLGQSGGLDSEGNELPRLVYVSLEKRPGFQHHKKAGAMNALVRVSAVLTNGPFLLNLDCDHYINNSKAL
;
A
#
# COMPACT_ATOMS: atom_id res chain seq x y z
N MET A 1 6.36 -20.77 49.13
CA MET A 1 7.63 -20.00 49.06
C MET A 1 8.41 -20.27 47.78
N LEU A 2 8.73 -21.54 47.43
CA LEU A 2 9.58 -21.87 46.27
C LEU A 2 9.12 -21.27 44.92
N ILE A 3 7.82 -21.32 44.61
CA ILE A 3 7.26 -20.76 43.36
C ILE A 3 7.44 -19.23 43.29
N SER A 4 7.40 -18.54 44.44
CA SER A 4 7.63 -17.08 44.50
C SER A 4 9.08 -16.75 44.14
N VAL A 5 10.02 -17.48 44.73
CA VAL A 5 11.46 -17.30 44.50
C VAL A 5 11.83 -17.59 43.03
N ILE A 6 11.28 -18.66 42.45
CA ILE A 6 11.50 -18.98 41.03
C ILE A 6 10.99 -17.87 40.12
N ARG A 7 9.82 -17.27 40.42
CA ARG A 7 9.27 -16.15 39.64
C ARG A 7 10.15 -14.91 39.72
N GLU A 8 10.66 -14.58 40.90
CA GLU A 8 11.54 -13.42 41.11
C GLU A 8 12.89 -13.58 40.38
N ILE A 9 13.50 -14.77 40.44
CA ILE A 9 14.73 -15.06 39.69
C ILE A 9 14.48 -14.96 38.19
N TRP A 10 13.38 -15.52 37.69
CA TRP A 10 13.02 -15.43 36.27
C TRP A 10 12.80 -13.99 35.82
N PHE A 11 12.12 -13.19 36.64
CA PHE A 11 11.91 -11.76 36.38
C PHE A 11 13.22 -10.98 36.38
N ALA A 12 14.11 -11.22 37.36
CA ALA A 12 15.41 -10.57 37.43
C ALA A 12 16.28 -10.89 36.21
N ILE A 13 16.34 -12.16 35.79
CA ILE A 13 17.07 -12.57 34.58
C ILE A 13 16.46 -11.91 33.34
N SER A 14 15.13 -11.92 33.20
CA SER A 14 14.44 -11.30 32.06
C SER A 14 14.70 -9.79 31.99
N TRP A 15 14.69 -9.11 33.14
CA TRP A 15 14.97 -7.67 33.22
C TRP A 15 16.41 -7.35 32.83
N ILE A 16 17.40 -8.12 33.33
CA ILE A 16 18.81 -7.95 32.96
C ILE A 16 18.99 -8.14 31.45
N LEU A 17 18.37 -9.17 30.87
CA LEU A 17 18.41 -9.43 29.44
C LEU A 17 17.77 -8.32 28.61
N ASP A 18 16.71 -7.67 29.11
CA ASP A 18 16.05 -6.53 28.48
C ASP A 18 16.89 -5.22 28.54
N GLN A 19 17.82 -5.10 29.49
CA GLN A 19 18.70 -3.92 29.58
C GLN A 19 19.86 -3.96 28.57
N PHE A 20 20.41 -5.14 28.24
CA PHE A 20 21.60 -5.24 27.37
C PHE A 20 21.44 -4.56 26.00
N PRO A 21 20.31 -4.71 25.26
CA PRO A 21 20.15 -4.05 23.96
C PRO A 21 20.10 -2.51 24.04
N LYS A 22 19.85 -1.93 25.22
CA LYS A 22 19.65 -0.48 25.41
C LYS A 22 20.95 0.28 25.69
N TRP A 23 22.07 -0.41 25.90
CA TRP A 23 23.34 0.21 26.31
C TRP A 23 24.04 1.04 25.21
N LEU A 24 23.83 0.73 23.94
CA LEU A 24 24.50 1.41 22.82
C LEU A 24 23.47 1.95 21.82
N PRO A 25 22.71 3.00 22.18
CA PRO A 25 21.79 3.63 21.24
C PRO A 25 22.56 4.27 20.08
N VAL A 26 22.09 4.03 18.84
CA VAL A 26 22.68 4.60 17.62
C VAL A 26 21.70 5.59 17.02
N ASN A 27 22.10 6.86 16.95
CA ASN A 27 21.35 7.90 16.24
C ASN A 27 21.76 7.93 14.76
N ARG A 28 20.79 8.09 13.85
CA ARG A 28 21.01 8.19 12.41
C ARG A 28 20.27 9.41 11.87
N GLU A 29 20.94 10.16 11.01
CA GLU A 29 20.36 11.29 10.28
C GLU A 29 20.44 11.01 8.78
N THR A 30 19.44 11.49 8.03
CA THR A 30 19.32 11.34 6.57
C THR A 30 19.37 12.70 5.90
N TYR A 31 20.05 12.80 4.75
CA TYR A 31 20.26 14.06 4.03
C TYR A 31 19.75 13.94 2.58
N LEU A 32 18.48 14.28 2.37
CA LEU A 32 17.80 14.15 1.08
C LEU A 32 18.39 15.05 -0.01
N ASP A 33 18.84 16.25 0.36
CA ASP A 33 19.43 17.21 -0.60
C ASP A 33 20.68 16.65 -1.30
N ARG A 34 21.45 15.81 -0.58
CA ARG A 34 22.64 15.15 -1.13
C ARG A 34 22.27 13.95 -2.02
N LEU A 35 21.13 13.31 -1.73
CA LEU A 35 20.62 12.20 -2.51
C LEU A 35 20.10 12.71 -3.87
N SER A 36 19.26 13.75 -3.85
CA SER A 36 18.70 14.35 -5.07
C SER A 36 19.80 14.93 -5.96
N LEU A 37 20.78 15.64 -5.40
CA LEU A 37 21.90 16.20 -6.17
C LEU A 37 22.73 15.11 -6.87
N ARG A 38 22.75 13.88 -6.35
CA ARG A 38 23.52 12.77 -6.91
C ARG A 38 22.74 11.95 -7.93
N TYR A 39 21.48 11.63 -7.65
CA TYR A 39 20.69 10.67 -8.44
C TYR A 39 19.58 11.32 -9.29
N ASP A 40 19.22 12.58 -9.02
CA ASP A 40 18.21 13.36 -9.74
C ASP A 40 18.84 14.61 -10.35
N GLN A 41 19.74 14.39 -11.33
CA GLN A 41 20.38 15.48 -12.06
C GLN A 41 19.40 16.13 -13.04
N GLU A 42 19.40 17.45 -13.12
CA GLU A 42 18.50 18.19 -14.00
C GLU A 42 18.81 17.88 -15.48
N GLY A 43 17.81 17.35 -16.20
CA GLY A 43 17.90 17.04 -17.63
C GLY A 43 18.17 15.56 -17.96
N GLU A 44 18.54 14.74 -16.97
CA GLU A 44 18.75 13.30 -17.13
C GLU A 44 17.62 12.50 -16.43
N PRO A 45 17.32 11.27 -16.87
CA PRO A 45 16.38 10.42 -16.17
C PRO A 45 16.90 10.10 -14.76
N SER A 46 15.98 10.00 -13.80
CA SER A 46 16.33 9.64 -12.43
C SER A 46 17.05 8.30 -12.38
N GLN A 47 18.14 8.24 -11.63
CA GLN A 47 18.90 7.00 -11.39
C GLN A 47 18.44 6.27 -10.13
N LEU A 48 17.32 6.69 -9.55
CA LEU A 48 16.74 6.04 -8.38
C LEU A 48 16.20 4.66 -8.76
N ALA A 49 16.38 3.72 -7.83
CA ALA A 49 16.04 2.32 -8.04
C ALA A 49 14.55 2.07 -7.79
N ALA A 50 13.86 1.37 -8.69
CA ALA A 50 12.44 1.09 -8.53
C ALA A 50 12.10 0.44 -7.16
N VAL A 51 10.98 0.88 -6.57
CA VAL A 51 10.45 0.36 -5.30
C VAL A 51 9.05 -0.20 -5.54
N ASP A 52 8.85 -1.49 -5.26
CA ASP A 52 7.52 -2.09 -5.26
C ASP A 52 6.91 -2.02 -3.85
N ILE A 53 5.71 -1.46 -3.75
CA ILE A 53 5.01 -1.27 -2.47
C ILE A 53 3.86 -2.27 -2.38
N PHE A 54 3.86 -3.09 -1.34
CA PHE A 54 2.84 -4.12 -1.10
C PHE A 54 1.89 -3.67 -0.01
N VAL A 55 0.58 -3.79 -0.30
CA VAL A 55 -0.49 -3.60 0.68
C VAL A 55 -1.28 -4.90 0.74
N SER A 56 -1.28 -5.56 1.90
CA SER A 56 -2.09 -6.75 2.13
C SER A 56 -3.33 -6.41 2.95
N THR A 57 -4.51 -6.84 2.47
CA THR A 57 -5.77 -6.78 3.22
C THR A 57 -6.21 -8.19 3.61
N VAL A 58 -6.88 -8.32 4.76
CA VAL A 58 -7.33 -9.63 5.25
C VAL A 58 -8.81 -9.85 4.99
N ASP A 59 -9.64 -8.89 5.38
CA ASP A 59 -11.10 -9.01 5.29
C ASP A 59 -11.77 -7.61 5.26
N PRO A 60 -12.53 -7.27 4.20
CA PRO A 60 -13.20 -5.97 4.10
C PRO A 60 -14.27 -5.72 5.16
N LEU A 61 -14.73 -6.76 5.89
CA LEU A 61 -15.65 -6.61 7.02
C LEU A 61 -14.95 -6.22 8.31
N LYS A 62 -13.67 -6.57 8.46
CA LYS A 62 -12.86 -6.21 9.63
C LYS A 62 -12.14 -4.89 9.43
N GLU A 63 -11.67 -4.67 8.21
CA GLU A 63 -10.91 -3.49 7.79
C GLU A 63 -11.78 -2.73 6.79
N PRO A 64 -12.35 -1.56 7.16
CA PRO A 64 -13.22 -0.82 6.26
C PRO A 64 -12.47 -0.48 4.97
N PRO A 65 -13.05 -0.72 3.78
CA PRO A 65 -12.38 -0.44 2.50
C PRO A 65 -11.91 1.01 2.34
N LEU A 66 -12.53 1.94 3.07
CA LEU A 66 -12.11 3.34 3.13
C LEU A 66 -10.70 3.50 3.72
N VAL A 67 -10.32 2.72 4.73
CA VAL A 67 -9.00 2.79 5.35
C VAL A 67 -7.94 2.32 4.35
N THR A 68 -8.18 1.17 3.71
CA THR A 68 -7.31 0.66 2.64
C THR A 68 -7.18 1.66 1.49
N ALA A 69 -8.29 2.28 1.07
CA ALA A 69 -8.28 3.28 0.01
C ALA A 69 -7.41 4.49 0.38
N ASN A 70 -7.49 4.98 1.63
CA ASN A 70 -6.66 6.08 2.10
C ASN A 70 -5.17 5.72 2.12
N THR A 71 -4.83 4.50 2.55
CA THR A 71 -3.45 4.00 2.47
C THR A 71 -2.96 3.96 1.02
N VAL A 72 -3.74 3.41 0.10
CA VAL A 72 -3.39 3.37 -1.33
C VAL A 72 -3.22 4.78 -1.90
N LEU A 73 -4.12 5.72 -1.57
CA LEU A 73 -3.99 7.12 -1.99
C LEU A 73 -2.72 7.77 -1.43
N SER A 74 -2.36 7.50 -0.17
CA SER A 74 -1.12 8.01 0.42
C SER A 74 0.13 7.47 -0.27
N ILE A 75 0.09 6.22 -0.74
CA ILE A 75 1.18 5.58 -1.48
C ILE A 75 1.32 6.17 -2.88
N LEU A 76 0.20 6.42 -3.57
CA LEU A 76 0.20 7.00 -4.91
C LEU A 76 0.63 8.48 -4.91
N ALA A 77 0.57 9.15 -3.76
CA ALA A 77 0.95 10.56 -3.59
C ALA A 77 2.40 10.77 -3.08
N VAL A 78 3.21 9.71 -3.04
CA VAL A 78 4.61 9.80 -2.64
C VAL A 78 5.41 10.58 -3.68
N ASP A 79 6.36 11.38 -3.19
CA ASP A 79 7.31 12.11 -4.02
C ASP A 79 8.45 11.19 -4.49
N TYR A 80 8.12 10.27 -5.39
CA TYR A 80 9.05 9.34 -6.01
C TYR A 80 8.92 9.41 -7.53
N PRO A 81 10.01 9.31 -8.31
CA PRO A 81 9.92 9.37 -9.76
C PRO A 81 9.07 8.22 -10.30
N VAL A 82 7.86 8.57 -10.74
CA VAL A 82 7.25 7.90 -11.89
C VAL A 82 8.13 8.29 -13.08
N ASP A 83 8.25 7.48 -14.14
CA ASP A 83 9.16 7.70 -15.28
C ASP A 83 9.10 9.11 -15.96
N LYS A 84 8.20 10.00 -15.50
CA LYS A 84 8.30 11.46 -15.59
C LYS A 84 8.10 12.08 -14.20
N LYS A 85 9.14 12.75 -13.69
CA LYS A 85 9.10 13.50 -12.44
C LYS A 85 8.05 14.62 -12.53
N ILE A 86 6.95 14.50 -11.78
CA ILE A 86 6.08 15.65 -11.48
C ILE A 86 6.56 16.21 -10.16
N ASP A 87 7.39 17.24 -10.24
CA ASP A 87 7.82 17.99 -9.07
C ASP A 87 6.68 18.96 -8.71
N TYR A 88 5.73 18.52 -7.88
CA TYR A 88 4.59 19.35 -7.43
C TYR A 88 5.03 20.59 -6.64
N LEU A 89 6.31 20.68 -6.26
CA LEU A 89 6.85 21.69 -5.35
C LEU A 89 7.98 22.54 -5.95
N LYS A 90 8.47 22.25 -7.16
CA LYS A 90 9.42 23.15 -7.85
C LYS A 90 8.74 24.39 -8.40
N ASP A 91 8.78 25.45 -7.60
CA ASP A 91 8.76 26.88 -7.99
C ASP A 91 7.60 27.42 -8.83
N LYS A 92 6.51 26.68 -9.02
CA LYS A 92 5.25 27.24 -9.51
C LYS A 92 4.10 26.68 -8.69
N VAL A 93 3.62 27.47 -7.73
CA VAL A 93 2.22 27.38 -7.31
C VAL A 93 1.41 27.56 -8.59
N HIS A 94 0.99 26.45 -9.20
CA HIS A 94 0.20 26.52 -10.41
C HIS A 94 -1.08 27.28 -10.06
N PRO A 95 -1.61 28.18 -10.91
CA PRO A 95 -2.85 28.90 -10.60
C PRO A 95 -4.05 27.96 -10.34
N SER A 96 -3.97 26.68 -10.77
CA SER A 96 -4.93 25.60 -10.45
C SER A 96 -4.71 24.95 -9.08
N PHE A 97 -3.60 25.23 -8.38
CA PHE A 97 -3.41 24.91 -6.96
C PHE A 97 -4.39 25.71 -6.07
N VAL A 98 -5.05 26.70 -6.68
CA VAL A 98 -6.29 27.34 -6.20
C VAL A 98 -7.54 26.58 -6.68
N LYS A 99 -7.48 25.26 -6.89
CA LYS A 99 -8.63 24.43 -6.54
C LYS A 99 -8.74 24.56 -5.02
N ASP A 100 -9.55 25.52 -4.59
CA ASP A 100 -9.88 25.83 -3.20
C ASP A 100 -9.83 24.54 -2.36
N PRO A 101 -9.10 24.47 -1.24
CA PRO A 101 -9.13 23.31 -0.34
C PRO A 101 -10.55 22.79 -0.04
N ARG A 102 -11.56 23.66 -0.15
CA ARG A 102 -12.98 23.31 -0.10
C ARG A 102 -13.45 22.42 -1.26
N ALA A 103 -13.01 22.65 -2.49
CA ALA A 103 -13.31 21.84 -3.65
C ALA A 103 -12.73 20.43 -3.50
N MET A 104 -11.44 20.31 -3.13
CA MET A 104 -10.81 19.01 -2.89
C MET A 104 -11.45 18.26 -1.72
N LYS A 105 -11.78 18.98 -0.63
CA LYS A 105 -12.54 18.41 0.49
C LYS A 105 -13.91 17.89 0.05
N ARG A 106 -14.62 18.63 -0.82
CA ARG A 106 -15.91 18.19 -1.35
C ARG A 106 -15.78 16.93 -2.20
N GLU A 107 -14.82 16.87 -3.12
CA GLU A 107 -14.56 15.68 -3.94
C GLU A 107 -14.23 14.46 -3.07
N TYR A 108 -13.46 14.65 -1.99
CA TYR A 108 -13.16 13.59 -1.02
C TYR A 108 -14.40 13.13 -0.24
N GLU A 109 -15.27 14.05 0.20
CA GLU A 109 -16.53 13.65 0.87
C GLU A 109 -17.47 12.90 -0.09
N GLU A 110 -17.56 13.32 -1.35
CA GLU A 110 -18.31 12.61 -2.39
C GLU A 110 -17.71 11.21 -2.65
N PHE A 111 -16.39 11.08 -2.67
CA PHE A 111 -15.70 9.78 -2.71
C PHE A 111 -16.06 8.90 -1.51
N LYS A 112 -15.99 9.44 -0.29
CA LYS A 112 -16.33 8.73 0.94
C LYS A 112 -17.78 8.23 0.94
N ILE A 113 -18.73 9.05 0.48
CA ILE A 113 -20.13 8.65 0.33
C ILE A 113 -20.27 7.47 -0.65
N ARG A 114 -19.59 7.52 -1.81
CA ARG A 114 -19.63 6.43 -2.80
C ARG A 114 -19.07 5.13 -2.24
N ILE A 115 -17.92 5.17 -1.55
CA ILE A 115 -17.35 3.99 -0.91
C ILE A 115 -18.31 3.42 0.14
N ASN A 116 -18.88 4.26 1.00
CA ASN A 116 -19.83 3.81 2.02
C ASN A 116 -21.10 3.19 1.40
N ALA A 117 -21.59 3.73 0.28
CA ALA A 117 -22.71 3.16 -0.45
C ALA A 117 -22.38 1.76 -1.01
N LEU A 118 -21.16 1.56 -1.53
CA LEU A 118 -20.68 0.25 -1.97
C LEU A 118 -20.55 -0.74 -0.81
N VAL A 119 -20.02 -0.31 0.33
CA VAL A 119 -19.92 -1.13 1.54
C VAL A 119 -21.32 -1.55 2.04
N ALA A 120 -22.28 -0.63 2.07
CA ALA A 120 -23.66 -0.94 2.45
C ALA A 120 -24.32 -1.92 1.47
N LYS A 121 -24.06 -1.79 0.16
CA LYS A 121 -24.52 -2.76 -0.84
C LYS A 121 -23.87 -4.13 -0.64
N ALA A 122 -22.58 -4.17 -0.33
CA ALA A 122 -21.79 -5.39 -0.12
C ALA A 122 -22.25 -6.25 1.07
N GLN A 123 -22.96 -5.65 2.05
CA GLN A 123 -23.52 -6.40 3.19
C GLN A 123 -24.61 -7.40 2.78
N LYS A 124 -25.30 -7.16 1.66
CA LYS A 124 -26.35 -8.05 1.14
C LYS A 124 -25.81 -8.83 -0.04
N VAL A 125 -25.33 -10.04 0.22
CA VAL A 125 -24.85 -10.96 -0.82
C VAL A 125 -26.04 -11.44 -1.65
N PRO A 126 -26.03 -11.26 -2.99
CA PRO A 126 -27.08 -11.80 -3.86
C PRO A 126 -27.09 -13.34 -3.82
N GLU A 127 -28.28 -13.95 -3.92
CA GLU A 127 -28.40 -15.41 -3.92
C GLU A 127 -27.69 -16.07 -5.12
N GLU A 128 -27.73 -15.41 -6.29
CA GLU A 128 -27.07 -15.86 -7.52
C GLU A 128 -25.56 -15.52 -7.57
N GLY A 129 -25.04 -14.86 -6.53
CA GLY A 129 -23.66 -14.40 -6.45
C GLY A 129 -23.43 -13.01 -7.04
N TRP A 130 -22.20 -12.52 -6.90
CA TRP A 130 -21.80 -11.23 -7.45
C TRP A 130 -21.59 -11.31 -8.96
N VAL A 131 -21.97 -10.23 -9.64
CA VAL A 131 -21.80 -10.04 -11.08
C VAL A 131 -21.01 -8.76 -11.30
N MET A 132 -20.09 -8.79 -12.26
CA MET A 132 -19.30 -7.64 -12.70
C MET A 132 -20.17 -6.65 -13.50
N GLN A 133 -19.63 -5.47 -13.79
CA GLN A 133 -20.33 -4.44 -14.58
C GLN A 133 -20.59 -4.88 -16.04
N ASP A 134 -19.78 -5.79 -16.56
CA ASP A 134 -19.91 -6.39 -17.89
C ASP A 134 -20.89 -7.59 -17.92
N CYS A 135 -21.67 -7.77 -16.85
CA CYS A 135 -22.62 -8.87 -16.67
C CYS A 135 -21.98 -10.27 -16.58
N THR A 136 -20.67 -10.39 -16.38
CA THR A 136 -20.02 -11.69 -16.12
C THR A 136 -20.06 -12.06 -14.63
N PRO A 137 -20.18 -13.35 -14.27
CA PRO A 137 -20.16 -13.77 -12.87
C PRO A 137 -18.79 -13.49 -12.24
N TRP A 138 -18.79 -12.98 -11.01
CA TRP A 138 -17.55 -12.71 -10.30
C TRP A 138 -16.77 -14.01 -10.01
N PRO A 139 -15.50 -14.14 -10.47
CA PRO A 139 -14.72 -15.37 -10.30
C PRO A 139 -14.48 -15.74 -8.83
N GLY A 140 -14.51 -14.76 -7.93
CA GLY A 140 -14.32 -14.94 -6.49
C GLY A 140 -15.60 -15.19 -5.69
N ASN A 141 -16.71 -15.62 -6.31
CA ASN A 141 -17.97 -15.90 -5.59
C ASN A 141 -17.82 -16.97 -4.50
N ASN A 142 -16.95 -17.96 -4.71
CA ASN A 142 -16.59 -18.95 -3.69
C ASN A 142 -15.24 -18.60 -3.06
N THR A 143 -15.24 -18.18 -1.80
CA THR A 143 -14.01 -17.76 -1.08
C THR A 143 -13.01 -18.90 -0.81
N ARG A 144 -13.43 -20.17 -0.95
CA ARG A 144 -12.59 -21.37 -0.76
C ARG A 144 -12.12 -21.99 -2.07
N ASP A 145 -12.76 -21.65 -3.18
CA ASP A 145 -12.47 -22.21 -4.49
C ASP A 145 -12.66 -21.13 -5.57
N HIS A 146 -11.58 -20.44 -5.90
CA HIS A 146 -11.59 -19.40 -6.91
C HIS A 146 -10.24 -19.33 -7.63
N PRO A 147 -10.22 -18.98 -8.92
CA PRO A 147 -8.97 -18.76 -9.64
C PRO A 147 -8.22 -17.54 -9.09
N GLY A 148 -6.92 -17.48 -9.39
CA GLY A 148 -6.13 -16.26 -9.18
C GLY A 148 -6.60 -15.15 -10.13
N MET A 149 -6.58 -13.91 -9.66
CA MET A 149 -6.99 -12.74 -10.43
C MET A 149 -5.89 -11.68 -10.35
N ILE A 150 -5.51 -11.11 -11.49
CA ILE A 150 -4.58 -9.99 -11.56
C ILE A 150 -5.23 -8.91 -12.39
N GLN A 151 -5.34 -7.69 -11.85
CA GLN A 151 -5.93 -6.56 -12.53
C GLN A 151 -5.01 -5.34 -12.40
N VAL A 152 -4.72 -4.67 -13.51
CA VAL A 152 -3.90 -3.46 -13.55
C VAL A 152 -4.84 -2.27 -13.76
N PHE A 153 -4.83 -1.31 -12.83
CA PHE A 153 -5.75 -0.17 -12.82
C PHE A 153 -5.12 1.14 -13.31
N LEU A 154 -3.87 1.42 -12.93
CA LEU A 154 -3.16 2.66 -13.27
C LEU A 154 -1.84 2.36 -13.99
N GLY A 155 -1.21 3.38 -14.58
CA GLY A 155 0.05 3.28 -15.31
C GLY A 155 -0.10 3.56 -16.82
N GLN A 156 0.88 3.07 -17.59
CA GLN A 156 1.04 3.31 -19.04
C GLN A 156 -0.18 3.00 -19.92
N SER A 157 -1.13 2.19 -19.44
CA SER A 157 -2.25 1.67 -20.23
C SER A 157 -3.59 2.38 -19.97
N GLY A 158 -3.66 3.39 -19.09
CA GLY A 158 -4.95 4.06 -18.84
C GLY A 158 -5.10 4.94 -17.59
N GLY A 159 -4.02 5.31 -16.91
CA GLY A 159 -4.08 6.16 -15.71
C GLY A 159 -3.31 7.47 -15.88
N LEU A 160 -3.81 8.38 -16.70
CA LEU A 160 -3.27 9.74 -16.77
C LEU A 160 -3.98 10.65 -15.76
N ASP A 161 -3.26 11.60 -15.18
CA ASP A 161 -3.86 12.66 -14.36
C ASP A 161 -4.61 13.69 -15.23
N SER A 162 -5.22 14.69 -14.60
CA SER A 162 -5.94 15.77 -15.30
C SER A 162 -5.03 16.66 -16.18
N GLU A 163 -3.72 16.56 -15.99
CA GLU A 163 -2.70 17.33 -16.69
C GLU A 163 -2.01 16.49 -17.79
N GLY A 164 -2.38 15.21 -17.94
CA GLY A 164 -1.85 14.28 -18.93
C GLY A 164 -0.58 13.56 -18.50
N ASN A 165 -0.19 13.62 -17.22
CA ASN A 165 0.97 12.92 -16.68
C ASN A 165 0.63 11.50 -16.26
N GLU A 166 1.63 10.62 -16.26
CA GLU A 166 1.47 9.21 -15.90
C GLU A 166 1.42 9.00 -14.38
N LEU A 167 0.45 8.24 -13.91
CA LEU A 167 0.36 7.82 -12.51
C LEU A 167 1.11 6.50 -12.26
N PRO A 168 1.57 6.24 -11.02
CA PRO A 168 2.17 4.96 -10.66
C PRO A 168 1.25 3.77 -10.98
N ARG A 169 1.84 2.65 -11.40
CA ARG A 169 1.10 1.44 -11.75
C ARG A 169 0.50 0.79 -10.50
N LEU A 170 -0.83 0.72 -10.43
CA LEU A 170 -1.55 0.00 -9.38
C LEU A 170 -1.98 -1.38 -9.88
N VAL A 171 -1.48 -2.44 -9.23
CA VAL A 171 -1.80 -3.83 -9.55
C VAL A 171 -2.54 -4.47 -8.39
N TYR A 172 -3.75 -4.96 -8.66
CA TYR A 172 -4.50 -5.81 -7.75
C TYR A 172 -4.20 -7.28 -8.04
N VAL A 173 -3.92 -8.03 -6.98
CA VAL A 173 -3.62 -9.47 -7.05
C VAL A 173 -4.48 -10.20 -6.03
N SER A 174 -5.23 -11.20 -6.49
CA SER A 174 -5.92 -12.18 -5.67
C SER A 174 -5.36 -13.55 -5.97
N LEU A 175 -5.05 -14.31 -4.92
CA LEU A 175 -4.45 -15.65 -5.06
C LEU A 175 -5.49 -16.69 -5.39
N GLU A 176 -5.10 -17.68 -6.17
CA GLU A 176 -5.90 -18.90 -6.33
C GLU A 176 -6.07 -19.62 -4.99
N LYS A 177 -7.29 -20.05 -4.70
CA LYS A 177 -7.62 -20.90 -3.56
C LYS A 177 -8.35 -22.12 -4.05
N ARG A 178 -8.02 -23.27 -3.46
CA ARG A 178 -8.60 -24.58 -3.75
C ARG A 178 -8.87 -25.32 -2.44
N PRO A 179 -9.99 -26.03 -2.32
CA PRO A 179 -10.26 -26.83 -1.12
C PRO A 179 -9.17 -27.89 -0.94
N GLY A 180 -8.70 -28.06 0.30
CA GLY A 180 -7.64 -29.02 0.65
C GLY A 180 -6.21 -28.47 0.58
N PHE A 181 -6.01 -27.23 0.12
CA PHE A 181 -4.69 -26.59 0.09
C PHE A 181 -4.51 -25.58 1.22
N GLN A 182 -3.33 -25.57 1.85
CA GLN A 182 -3.01 -24.60 2.90
C GLN A 182 -2.47 -23.30 2.28
N HIS A 183 -3.09 -22.16 2.62
CA HIS A 183 -2.79 -20.88 1.97
C HIS A 183 -1.88 -19.94 2.79
N HIS A 184 -1.39 -20.36 3.97
CA HIS A 184 -0.44 -19.64 4.81
C HIS A 184 -0.74 -18.15 5.12
N LYS A 185 -2.01 -17.71 4.98
CA LYS A 185 -2.49 -16.35 5.32
C LYS A 185 -1.56 -15.26 4.74
N LYS A 186 -1.04 -14.37 5.59
CA LYS A 186 -0.17 -13.23 5.22
C LYS A 186 1.15 -13.68 4.59
N ALA A 187 1.76 -14.76 5.10
CA ALA A 187 3.01 -15.27 4.53
C ALA A 187 2.81 -15.79 3.09
N GLY A 188 1.68 -16.48 2.83
CA GLY A 188 1.33 -16.92 1.49
C GLY A 188 1.08 -15.76 0.53
N ALA A 189 0.36 -14.73 1.00
CA ALA A 189 0.11 -13.50 0.26
C ALA A 189 1.40 -12.77 -0.12
N MET A 190 2.27 -12.50 0.84
CA MET A 190 3.54 -11.81 0.61
C MET A 190 4.45 -12.57 -0.36
N ASN A 191 4.61 -13.89 -0.18
CA ASN A 191 5.43 -14.70 -1.07
C ASN A 191 4.91 -14.70 -2.51
N ALA A 192 3.60 -14.66 -2.70
CA ALA A 192 3.01 -14.57 -4.02
C ALA A 192 3.17 -13.18 -4.64
N LEU A 193 3.01 -12.11 -3.86
CA LEU A 193 3.27 -10.74 -4.31
C LEU A 193 4.71 -10.56 -4.78
N VAL A 194 5.69 -11.10 -4.04
CA VAL A 194 7.11 -11.09 -4.46
C VAL A 194 7.29 -11.77 -5.82
N ARG A 195 6.65 -12.94 -6.04
CA ARG A 195 6.74 -13.65 -7.33
C ARG A 195 6.09 -12.88 -8.48
N VAL A 196 4.95 -12.24 -8.21
CA VAL A 196 4.24 -11.44 -9.21
C VAL A 196 5.02 -10.17 -9.55
N SER A 197 5.55 -9.46 -8.54
CA SER A 197 6.38 -8.26 -8.73
C SER A 197 7.64 -8.59 -9.54
N ALA A 198 8.31 -9.71 -9.24
CA ALA A 198 9.48 -10.16 -10.00
C ALA A 198 9.21 -10.36 -11.51
N VAL A 199 7.97 -10.65 -11.90
CA VAL A 199 7.57 -10.81 -13.31
C VAL A 199 7.09 -9.49 -13.93
N LEU A 200 6.41 -8.64 -13.16
CA LEU A 200 5.77 -7.42 -13.69
C LEU A 200 6.70 -6.21 -13.74
N THR A 201 7.50 -5.99 -12.70
CA THR A 201 8.32 -4.77 -12.51
C THR A 201 9.76 -5.10 -12.13
N ASN A 202 9.98 -6.19 -11.39
CA ASN A 202 11.28 -6.65 -10.92
C ASN A 202 12.06 -5.57 -10.14
N GLY A 203 11.38 -4.90 -9.20
CA GLY A 203 11.97 -3.87 -8.36
C GLY A 203 13.03 -4.44 -7.40
N PRO A 204 14.21 -3.80 -7.25
CA PRO A 204 15.25 -4.23 -6.30
C PRO A 204 14.86 -4.02 -4.83
N PHE A 205 13.95 -3.09 -4.55
CA PHE A 205 13.48 -2.79 -3.21
C PHE A 205 11.98 -3.08 -3.09
N LEU A 206 11.61 -3.73 -1.99
CA LEU A 206 10.23 -4.09 -1.67
C LEU A 206 9.84 -3.44 -0.34
N LEU A 207 8.78 -2.64 -0.35
CA LEU A 207 8.23 -2.02 0.85
C LEU A 207 6.89 -2.67 1.20
N ASN A 208 6.80 -3.32 2.35
CA ASN A 208 5.56 -3.91 2.83
C ASN A 208 4.84 -2.95 3.80
N LEU A 209 3.59 -2.61 3.51
CA LEU A 209 2.72 -1.80 4.34
C LEU A 209 1.44 -2.56 4.69
N ASP A 210 0.97 -2.36 5.91
CA ASP A 210 -0.33 -2.87 6.35
C ASP A 210 -1.43 -1.86 5.97
N CYS A 211 -2.67 -2.35 5.82
CA CYS A 211 -3.76 -1.54 5.27
C CYS A 211 -4.22 -0.38 6.17
N ASP A 212 -3.79 -0.36 7.44
CA ASP A 212 -4.03 0.67 8.44
C ASP A 212 -2.84 1.63 8.63
N HIS A 213 -1.72 1.38 7.92
CA HIS A 213 -0.56 2.26 7.90
C HIS A 213 -0.57 3.09 6.62
N TYR A 214 -0.43 4.41 6.76
CA TYR A 214 -0.35 5.35 5.64
C TYR A 214 0.96 6.12 5.68
N ILE A 215 1.38 6.63 4.52
CA ILE A 215 2.59 7.44 4.42
C ILE A 215 2.25 8.86 4.85
N ASN A 216 2.79 9.29 5.99
CA ASN A 216 2.53 10.62 6.55
C ASN A 216 3.40 11.71 5.88
N ASN A 217 4.59 11.35 5.40
CA ASN A 217 5.52 12.26 4.75
C ASN A 217 5.87 11.70 3.38
N SER A 218 5.64 12.47 2.31
CA SER A 218 5.92 12.07 0.93
C SER A 218 7.40 11.78 0.66
N LYS A 219 8.30 12.26 1.54
CA LYS A 219 9.75 12.04 1.50
C LYS A 219 10.23 10.79 2.26
N ALA A 220 9.31 9.89 2.59
CA ALA A 220 9.64 8.65 3.30
C ALA A 220 10.34 7.61 2.41
N LEU A 221 10.19 7.74 1.09
CA LEU A 221 10.85 6.95 0.05
C LEU A 221 11.99 7.77 -0.57
#